data_AF-A0A7C5NL55-F1
#
_entry.id   AF-A0A7C5NL55-F1
#
_cell.length_a   1.000
_cell.length_b   1.000
_cell.length_c   1.000
_cell.angle_alpha   90.00
_cell.angle_beta   90.00
_cell.angle_gamma   90.00
#
_symmetry.space_group_name_H-M   'P 1'
#
loop_
_entity.id
_entity.type
_entity.pdbx_description
1 polymer ?
#
loop_
_entity_poly.entity_id
_entity_poly.type
_entity_poly.pdbx_seq_one_letter_code
_entity_poly.pdbx_strand_id
1 'polypeptide(L)'
;MFEETADIETASLDYARRFSGTTGKWLLSRQTEILLDMVSEFQDATVLDVGGGHGQIAFPLCQRGFKLTVTGSSQECSFLIKELIENKSCDFVIADNINLPFPDNSFDIVTCFRLIC
;
A
#
# COMPACT_ATOMS: atom_id res chain seq x y z
N MET A 1 18.31 17.42 5.02
CA MET A 1 17.16 16.55 5.30
C MET A 1 17.47 15.23 4.63
N PHE A 2 17.42 14.10 5.33
CA PHE A 2 17.64 12.80 4.71
C PHE A 2 16.34 12.38 4.03
N GLU A 3 16.43 11.90 2.79
CA GLU A 3 15.29 11.38 2.04
C GLU A 3 14.87 10.03 2.64
N GLU A 4 13.63 9.92 3.09
CA GLU A 4 13.06 8.67 3.61
C GLU A 4 12.86 7.71 2.43
N THR A 5 13.53 6.56 2.47
CA THR A 5 13.64 5.59 1.36
C THR A 5 13.60 4.14 1.84
N ALA A 6 13.19 3.89 3.09
CA ALA A 6 13.14 2.55 3.65
C ALA A 6 12.13 1.65 2.91
N ASP A 7 11.12 2.26 2.31
CA ASP A 7 10.12 1.57 1.50
C ASP A 7 10.69 0.89 0.24
N ILE A 8 11.79 1.39 -0.34
CA ILE A 8 12.46 0.76 -1.51
C ILE A 8 12.83 -0.70 -1.19
N GLU A 9 13.38 -0.97 -0.01
CA GLU A 9 13.72 -2.34 0.41
C GLU A 9 12.46 -3.17 0.59
N THR A 10 11.46 -2.62 1.27
CA THR A 10 10.21 -3.34 1.57
C THR A 10 9.36 -3.61 0.33
N ALA A 11 9.45 -2.79 -0.71
CA ALA A 11 8.79 -2.97 -2.01
C ALA A 11 9.53 -3.94 -2.94
N SER A 12 10.70 -4.44 -2.54
CA SER A 12 11.51 -5.34 -3.36
C SER A 12 10.98 -6.79 -3.37
N LEU A 13 11.30 -7.51 -4.45
CA LEU A 13 11.05 -8.96 -4.54
C LEU A 13 11.78 -9.75 -3.44
N ASP A 14 12.97 -9.32 -3.05
CA ASP A 14 13.74 -10.02 -2.02
C ASP A 14 13.09 -9.89 -0.64
N TYR A 15 12.53 -8.72 -0.31
CA TYR A 15 11.72 -8.58 0.89
C TYR A 15 10.45 -9.46 0.82
N ALA A 16 9.79 -9.52 -0.34
CA ALA A 16 8.59 -10.36 -0.54
C ALA A 16 8.84 -11.84 -0.30
N ARG A 17 10.04 -12.33 -0.63
CA ARG A 17 10.44 -13.72 -0.41
C ARG A 17 10.39 -14.13 1.06
N ARG A 18 10.54 -13.20 2.01
CA ARG A 18 10.41 -13.46 3.46
C ARG A 18 9.04 -14.04 3.82
N PHE A 19 8.02 -13.78 3.00
CA PHE A 19 6.65 -14.26 3.23
C PHE A 19 6.24 -15.43 2.32
N SER A 20 7.16 -15.99 1.52
CA SER A 20 6.84 -17.05 0.54
C SER A 20 6.47 -18.40 1.18
N GLY A 21 6.89 -18.64 2.43
CA GLY A 21 6.53 -19.82 3.21
C GLY A 21 5.08 -19.82 3.69
N THR A 22 4.61 -20.97 4.19
CA THR A 22 3.23 -21.15 4.68
C THR A 22 2.86 -20.17 5.79
N THR A 23 3.76 -19.93 6.75
CA THR A 23 3.56 -18.95 7.83
C THR A 23 3.47 -17.52 7.32
N GLY A 24 4.31 -17.16 6.35
CA GLY A 24 4.30 -15.84 5.73
C GLY A 24 2.99 -15.58 4.99
N LYS A 25 2.57 -16.53 4.15
CA LYS A 25 1.28 -16.48 3.46
C LYS A 25 0.10 -16.36 4.42
N TRP A 26 0.12 -17.14 5.50
CA TRP A 26 -0.91 -17.05 6.54
C TRP A 26 -0.95 -15.67 7.20
N LEU A 27 0.22 -15.12 7.58
CA LEU A 27 0.32 -13.78 8.16
C LEU A 27 -0.26 -12.71 7.24
N LEU A 28 0.13 -12.73 5.95
CA LEU A 28 -0.37 -11.77 4.97
C LEU A 28 -1.89 -11.91 4.78
N SER A 29 -2.41 -13.14 4.68
CA SER A 29 -3.86 -13.40 4.59
C SER A 29 -4.61 -12.84 5.79
N ARG A 30 -4.14 -13.13 7.01
CA ARG A 30 -4.78 -12.67 8.23
C ARG A 30 -4.76 -11.16 8.38
N GLN A 31 -3.64 -10.51 8.05
CA GLN A 31 -3.58 -9.05 8.04
C GLN A 31 -4.58 -8.45 7.05
N THR A 32 -4.63 -8.99 5.84
CA THR A 32 -5.56 -8.55 4.80
C THR A 32 -7.01 -8.75 5.25
N GLU A 33 -7.37 -9.92 5.78
CA GLU A 33 -8.71 -10.19 6.30
C GLU A 33 -9.13 -9.21 7.41
N ILE A 34 -8.25 -8.92 8.37
CA ILE A 34 -8.52 -7.98 9.45
C ILE A 34 -8.71 -6.56 8.92
N LEU A 35 -7.83 -6.10 8.02
CA LEU A 35 -7.97 -4.79 7.39
C LEU A 35 -9.33 -4.65 6.72
N LEU A 36 -9.71 -5.64 5.92
CA LEU A 36 -10.95 -5.63 5.16
C LEU A 36 -12.20 -5.66 6.03
N ASP A 37 -12.13 -6.30 7.19
CA ASP A 37 -13.19 -6.28 8.20
C ASP A 37 -13.30 -4.88 8.84
N MET A 38 -12.16 -4.27 9.21
CA MET A 38 -12.12 -2.91 9.79
C MET A 38 -12.68 -1.84 8.86
N VAL A 39 -12.52 -2.00 7.54
CA VAL A 39 -13.00 -1.03 6.54
C VAL A 39 -14.34 -1.44 5.92
N SER A 40 -14.99 -2.50 6.42
CA SER A 40 -16.15 -3.11 5.76
C SER A 40 -17.39 -2.20 5.68
N GLU A 41 -17.52 -1.24 6.59
CA GLU A 41 -18.64 -0.29 6.61
C GLU A 41 -18.49 0.86 5.60
N PHE A 42 -17.29 1.04 5.03
CA PHE A 42 -17.02 2.08 4.05
C PHE A 42 -17.42 1.62 2.65
N GLN A 43 -18.12 2.48 1.92
CA GLN A 43 -18.49 2.27 0.51
C GLN A 43 -17.93 3.42 -0.33
N ASP A 44 -17.37 3.11 -1.50
CA ASP A 44 -16.79 4.08 -2.45
C ASP A 44 -15.77 5.07 -1.85
N ALA A 45 -15.16 4.69 -0.73
CA ALA A 45 -14.25 5.52 0.04
C ALA A 45 -12.86 5.62 -0.61
N THR A 46 -12.19 6.72 -0.27
CA THR A 46 -10.82 7.02 -0.67
C THR A 46 -9.84 6.43 0.34
N VAL A 47 -8.81 5.75 -0.16
CA VAL A 47 -7.80 5.08 0.67
C VAL A 47 -6.42 5.53 0.26
N LEU A 48 -5.60 5.92 1.24
CA LEU A 48 -4.18 6.16 1.07
C LEU A 48 -3.38 5.03 1.73
N ASP A 49 -2.58 4.30 0.96
CA ASP A 49 -1.64 3.32 1.46
C ASP A 49 -0.20 3.85 1.38
N VAL A 50 0.34 4.24 2.54
CA VAL A 50 1.66 4.87 2.66
C VAL A 50 2.75 3.80 2.64
N GLY A 51 3.66 3.89 1.66
CA GLY A 51 4.71 2.88 1.48
C GLY A 51 4.16 1.51 1.01
N GLY A 52 2.97 1.50 0.41
CA GLY A 52 2.22 0.30 0.03
C GLY A 52 2.83 -0.56 -1.08
N GLY A 53 4.00 -0.19 -1.61
CA GLY A 53 4.69 -0.78 -2.77
C GLY A 53 4.95 -2.30 -2.73
N HIS A 54 4.65 -2.97 -1.62
CA HIS A 54 4.56 -4.43 -1.54
C HIS A 54 3.31 -5.04 -2.19
N GLY A 55 2.29 -4.22 -2.47
CA GLY A 55 1.05 -4.60 -3.13
C GLY A 55 0.12 -5.53 -2.34
N GLN A 56 0.48 -5.90 -1.10
CA GLN A 56 -0.26 -6.91 -0.32
C GLN A 56 -1.76 -6.56 -0.17
N ILE A 57 -2.06 -5.30 0.13
CA ILE A 57 -3.43 -4.84 0.38
C ILE A 57 -4.02 -4.08 -0.81
N ALA A 58 -3.19 -3.69 -1.78
CA ALA A 58 -3.64 -2.93 -2.94
C ALA A 58 -4.66 -3.69 -3.78
N PHE A 59 -4.37 -4.93 -4.17
CA PHE A 59 -5.30 -5.73 -4.97
C PHE A 59 -6.64 -5.98 -4.25
N PRO A 60 -6.68 -6.44 -2.99
CA PRO A 60 -7.94 -6.65 -2.27
C PRO A 60 -8.78 -5.38 -2.06
N LEU A 61 -8.15 -4.22 -1.87
CA LEU A 61 -8.85 -2.94 -1.73
C LEU A 61 -9.46 -2.51 -3.07
N CYS A 62 -8.68 -2.56 -4.16
CA CYS A 62 -9.20 -2.28 -5.51
C CYS A 62 -10.36 -3.21 -5.89
N GLN A 63 -10.28 -4.51 -5.56
CA GLN A 63 -11.35 -5.49 -5.82
C GLN A 63 -12.66 -5.19 -5.07
N ARG A 64 -12.58 -4.47 -3.93
CA ARG A 64 -13.76 -4.00 -3.19
C ARG A 64 -14.31 -2.66 -3.69
N GLY A 65 -13.70 -2.05 -4.70
CA GLY A 65 -14.14 -0.77 -5.27
C GLY A 65 -13.63 0.46 -4.53
N PHE A 66 -12.68 0.32 -3.60
CA PHE A 66 -12.04 1.47 -2.97
C PHE A 66 -11.23 2.27 -3.99
N LYS A 67 -11.23 3.60 -3.85
CA LYS A 67 -10.40 4.51 -4.64
C LYS A 67 -9.03 4.59 -3.99
N LEU A 68 -8.12 3.74 -4.45
CA LEU A 68 -6.82 3.56 -3.82
C LEU A 68 -5.76 4.48 -4.42
N THR A 69 -5.04 5.17 -3.55
CA THR A 69 -3.77 5.84 -3.83
C THR A 69 -2.67 5.17 -3.01
N VAL A 70 -1.58 4.77 -3.65
CA VAL A 70 -0.38 4.23 -3.00
C VAL A 70 0.75 5.23 -3.12
N THR A 71 1.51 5.45 -2.04
CA THR A 71 2.78 6.20 -2.12
C THR A 71 3.99 5.30 -2.10
N GLY A 72 5.07 5.79 -2.70
CA GLY A 72 6.41 5.31 -2.46
C GLY A 72 7.45 6.40 -2.70
N SER A 73 8.63 6.27 -2.12
CA SER A 73 9.73 7.23 -2.24
C SER A 73 10.33 7.26 -3.65
N SER A 74 10.13 6.20 -4.44
CA SER A 74 10.68 6.07 -5.78
C SER A 74 9.75 5.33 -6.75
N GLN A 75 9.99 5.48 -8.06
CA GLN A 75 9.18 4.80 -9.08
C GLN A 75 9.26 3.28 -8.98
N GLU A 76 10.41 2.74 -8.57
CA GLU A 76 10.66 1.31 -8.43
C GLU A 76 9.74 0.66 -7.39
N CYS A 77 9.28 1.42 -6.39
CA CYS A 77 8.32 0.94 -5.39
C CYS A 77 6.96 0.54 -5.99
N SER A 78 6.64 1.02 -7.19
CA SER A 78 5.41 0.64 -7.91
C SER A 78 5.46 -0.73 -8.57
N PHE A 79 6.62 -1.40 -8.62
CA PHE A 79 6.84 -2.58 -9.45
C PHE A 79 5.81 -3.69 -9.21
N LEU A 80 5.49 -3.99 -7.95
CA LEU A 80 4.57 -5.08 -7.59
C LEU A 80 3.09 -4.75 -7.80
N ILE A 81 2.75 -3.48 -7.98
CA ILE A 81 1.37 -3.00 -8.21
C ILE A 81 1.19 -2.43 -9.63
N LYS A 82 2.17 -2.60 -10.51
CA LYS A 82 2.18 -2.03 -11.87
C LYS A 82 0.91 -2.35 -12.66
N GLU A 83 0.40 -3.57 -12.52
CA GLU A 83 -0.84 -4.00 -13.17
C GLU A 83 -2.06 -3.15 -12.74
N LEU A 84 -2.17 -2.82 -11.44
CA LEU A 84 -3.25 -1.98 -10.90
C LEU A 84 -3.17 -0.54 -11.40
N ILE A 85 -1.95 -0.05 -11.63
CA ILE A 85 -1.72 1.28 -12.18
C ILE A 85 -2.10 1.29 -13.67
N GLU A 86 -1.62 0.30 -14.44
CA GLU A 86 -1.87 0.20 -15.88
C GLU A 86 -3.36 0.03 -16.20
N ASN A 87 -4.10 -0.71 -15.37
CA ASN A 87 -5.55 -0.88 -15.53
C ASN A 87 -6.38 0.22 -14.84
N LYS A 88 -5.73 1.24 -14.24
CA LYS A 88 -6.36 2.37 -13.53
C LYS A 88 -7.24 1.98 -12.34
N SER A 89 -6.92 0.86 -11.69
CA SER A 89 -7.58 0.47 -10.43
C SER A 89 -6.97 1.19 -9.22
N CYS A 90 -5.77 1.76 -9.36
CA CYS A 90 -5.04 2.45 -8.30
C CYS A 90 -4.19 3.58 -8.88
N ASP A 91 -4.07 4.68 -8.15
CA ASP A 91 -3.08 5.74 -8.41
C ASP A 91 -1.79 5.46 -7.63
N PHE A 92 -0.63 5.76 -8.23
CA PHE A 92 0.67 5.70 -7.55
C PHE A 92 1.33 7.07 -7.57
N VAL A 93 1.75 7.54 -6.40
CA VAL A 93 2.36 8.85 -6.21
C VAL A 93 3.74 8.70 -5.61
N ILE A 94 4.76 9.24 -6.30
CA ILE A 94 6.10 9.36 -5.72
C ILE A 94 6.06 10.48 -4.68
N ALA A 95 6.38 10.16 -3.43
CA ALA A 95 6.27 11.10 -2.31
C ALA A 95 7.25 10.75 -1.17
N ASP A 96 7.63 11.77 -0.40
CA ASP A 96 8.23 11.57 0.92
C ASP A 96 7.16 11.01 1.86
N ASN A 97 7.39 9.83 2.43
CA ASN A 97 6.44 9.16 3.32
C ASN A 97 6.25 9.88 4.67
N ILE A 98 7.12 10.84 5.01
CA ILE A 98 6.99 11.73 6.18
C ILE A 98 6.22 13.01 5.81
N ASN A 99 6.44 13.54 4.61
CA ASN A 99 5.86 14.80 4.13
C ASN A 99 4.99 14.56 2.90
N LEU A 100 3.82 13.95 3.13
CA LEU A 100 2.89 13.56 2.07
C LEU A 100 2.33 14.78 1.31
N PRO A 101 2.23 14.73 -0.03
CA PRO A 101 1.78 15.85 -0.87
C PRO A 101 0.25 15.96 -0.96
N PHE A 102 -0.46 15.63 0.12
CA PHE A 102 -1.92 15.63 0.16
C PHE A 102 -2.42 16.63 1.21
N PRO A 103 -3.55 17.31 0.96
CA PRO A 103 -4.19 18.12 1.97
C PRO A 103 -4.62 17.28 3.18
N ASP A 104 -4.63 17.88 4.37
CA ASP A 104 -5.21 17.27 5.55
C ASP A 104 -6.66 16.85 5.31
N ASN A 105 -7.06 15.70 5.88
CA ASN A 105 -8.43 15.16 5.78
C ASN A 105 -8.93 14.94 4.34
N SER A 106 -8.03 14.61 3.41
CA SER A 106 -8.37 14.33 2.00
C SER A 106 -8.66 12.86 1.69
N PHE A 107 -8.43 11.96 2.64
CA PHE A 107 -8.72 10.53 2.53
C PHE A 107 -9.61 10.05 3.68
N ASP A 108 -10.52 9.12 3.38
CA ASP A 108 -11.38 8.51 4.38
C ASP A 108 -10.61 7.51 5.24
N ILE A 109 -9.62 6.82 4.64
CA ILE A 109 -8.84 5.75 5.26
C ILE A 109 -7.36 5.93 4.92
N VAL A 110 -6.49 5.79 5.92
CA VAL A 110 -5.04 5.77 5.71
C VAL A 110 -4.45 4.50 6.32
N THR A 111 -3.65 3.77 5.54
CA THR A 111 -2.91 2.58 5.98
C THR A 111 -1.41 2.82 5.88
N CYS A 112 -0.66 2.21 6.80
CA CYS A 112 0.80 2.20 6.78
C CYS A 112 1.26 0.89 7.43
N PHE A 113 1.70 -0.07 6.63
CA PHE A 113 2.08 -1.40 7.10
C PHE A 113 3.57 -1.64 7.00
N ARG A 114 4.19 -2.00 8.14
CA ARG A 114 5.61 -2.37 8.25
C ARG A 114 6.56 -1.26 7.77
N LEU A 115 6.07 -0.03 7.82
CA LEU A 115 6.84 1.19 7.70
C LEU A 115 6.64 1.95 9.01
N ILE A 116 7.73 2.31 9.67
CA ILE A 116 7.70 3.15 10.87
C ILE A 116 8.31 4.48 10.45
N CYS A 117 7.45 5.49 10.30
CA CYS A 117 7.81 6.85 9.99
C CYS A 117 7.95 7.70 11.27
#